data_AF-A0A945ZTG3-F1
#
_entry.id   AF-A0A945ZTG3-F1
#
_cell.length_a   1.000
_cell.length_b   1.000
_cell.length_c   1.000
_cell.angle_alpha   90.00
_cell.angle_beta   90.00
_cell.angle_gamma   90.00
#
_symmetry.space_group_name_H-M   'P 1'
#
loop_
_entity.id
_entity.type
_entity.pdbx_description
1 polymer ?
#
loop_
_entity_poly.entity_id
_entity_poly.type
_entity_poly.pdbx_seq_one_letter_code
_entity_poly.pdbx_strand_id
1 'polypeptide(L)'
;ETLGLRNPNEFAPLWVTDFPLLKWDEESNSYHAMHHPFTSPKLDQIDLLKSNPGEVKANAYDLVLNGNEIGGGSIRIHDKNIQSLMFKNLGFSEKQAKEQFGFLMNAFEYGAPPHGGIALGLDRLVAILDGNESIKDYIAFPKNNSGKDIMIDAPSSISKDQLDELSLSLKK
;
A
#
# COMPACT_ATOMS: atom_id res chain seq x y z
N GLU A 1 6.59 12.60 -24.09
CA GLU A 1 7.72 12.34 -25.02
C GLU A 1 7.68 13.23 -26.26
N THR A 2 6.51 13.50 -26.84
CA THR A 2 6.33 14.19 -28.14
C THR A 2 6.96 15.59 -28.25
N LEU A 3 7.22 16.27 -27.13
CA LEU A 3 7.86 17.59 -27.09
C LEU A 3 9.36 17.54 -26.68
N GLY A 4 9.92 16.36 -26.39
CA GLY A 4 11.35 16.20 -26.06
C GLY A 4 11.81 16.79 -24.73
N LEU A 5 10.90 17.20 -23.84
CA LEU A 5 11.23 17.89 -22.58
C LEU A 5 11.71 16.98 -21.44
N ARG A 6 11.60 15.66 -21.59
CA ARG A 6 12.04 14.68 -20.60
C ARG A 6 13.24 13.93 -21.18
N ASN A 7 14.42 14.15 -20.62
CA ASN A 7 15.63 13.47 -21.02
C ASN A 7 15.73 12.12 -20.28
N PRO A 8 15.66 10.96 -20.98
CA PRO A 8 15.70 9.65 -20.32
C PRO A 8 17.05 9.32 -19.68
N ASN A 9 18.12 10.04 -20.04
CA ASN A 9 19.45 9.86 -19.46
C ASN A 9 19.70 10.74 -18.21
N GLU A 10 18.77 11.64 -17.90
CA GLU A 10 18.83 12.46 -16.68
C GLU A 10 18.03 11.80 -15.57
N PHE A 11 18.65 11.66 -14.40
CA PHE A 11 18.01 11.09 -13.21
C PHE A 11 17.84 12.18 -12.15
N ALA A 12 16.59 12.46 -11.80
CA ALA A 12 16.18 13.39 -10.76
C ALA A 12 15.42 12.64 -9.64
N PRO A 13 16.15 11.95 -8.73
CA PRO A 13 15.53 11.30 -7.58
C PRO A 13 15.12 12.33 -6.52
N LEU A 14 13.99 12.10 -5.86
CA LEU A 14 13.58 12.83 -4.66
C LEU A 14 12.81 11.94 -3.68
N TRP A 15 12.79 12.38 -2.42
CA TRP A 15 11.87 11.84 -1.42
C TRP A 15 10.66 12.77 -1.30
N VAL A 16 9.47 12.19 -1.33
CA VAL A 16 8.25 12.86 -0.90
C VAL A 16 7.96 12.37 0.52
N THR A 17 7.73 13.30 1.44
CA THR A 17 7.46 13.01 2.85
C THR A 17 6.27 13.84 3.33
N ASP A 18 5.86 13.65 4.58
CA ASP A 18 4.80 14.44 5.22
C ASP A 18 3.42 14.28 4.55
N PHE A 19 3.15 13.06 4.07
CA PHE A 19 1.82 12.69 3.59
C PHE A 19 0.76 12.85 4.68
N PRO A 20 -0.49 13.19 4.32
CA PRO A 20 -1.60 13.10 5.26
C PRO A 20 -1.78 11.64 5.71
N LEU A 21 -2.00 11.42 7.00
CA LEU A 21 -2.23 10.08 7.55
C LEU A 21 -3.60 9.54 7.14
N LEU A 22 -4.59 10.43 7.16
CA LEU A 22 -5.99 10.13 6.90
C LEU A 22 -6.53 11.08 5.83
N LYS A 23 -7.45 10.58 5.03
CA LYS A 23 -8.25 11.38 4.09
C LYS A 23 -9.71 11.23 4.43
N TRP A 24 -10.39 12.35 4.57
CA TRP A 24 -11.85 12.37 4.70
C TRP A 24 -12.48 11.97 3.37
N ASP A 25 -13.41 11.04 3.42
CA ASP A 25 -14.26 10.65 2.29
C ASP A 25 -15.67 11.18 2.52
N GLU A 26 -16.09 12.09 1.65
CA GLU A 26 -17.41 12.72 1.70
C GLU A 26 -18.53 11.73 1.35
N GLU A 27 -18.26 10.70 0.55
CA GLU A 27 -19.26 9.71 0.15
C GLU A 27 -19.61 8.77 1.32
N SER A 28 -18.58 8.26 2.00
CA SER A 28 -18.76 7.36 3.15
C SER A 28 -18.92 8.10 4.48
N ASN A 29 -18.72 9.42 4.52
CA ASN A 29 -18.64 10.23 5.74
C ASN A 29 -17.69 9.64 6.79
N SER A 30 -16.52 9.16 6.34
CA SER A 30 -15.52 8.54 7.22
C SER A 30 -14.09 8.84 6.75
N TYR A 31 -13.13 8.69 7.66
CA TYR A 31 -11.72 8.73 7.29
C TYR A 31 -11.26 7.40 6.69
N HIS A 32 -10.43 7.48 5.65
CA HIS A 32 -9.69 6.36 5.09
C HIS A 32 -8.18 6.58 5.24
N ALA A 33 -7.42 5.50 5.37
CA ALA A 33 -5.97 5.58 5.43
C ALA A 33 -5.40 5.91 4.05
N MET A 34 -4.44 6.84 3.99
CA MET A 34 -3.78 7.20 2.72
C MET A 34 -2.74 6.17 2.26
N HIS A 35 -2.21 5.38 3.18
CA HIS A 35 -1.27 4.29 2.89
C HIS A 35 -1.83 2.99 3.43
N HIS A 36 -1.37 2.53 4.59
CA HIS A 36 -1.93 1.37 5.29
C HIS A 36 -2.29 1.71 6.74
N PRO A 37 -3.26 1.00 7.37
CA PRO A 37 -3.75 1.28 8.73
C PRO A 37 -2.71 1.19 9.87
N PHE A 38 -1.51 0.68 9.58
CA PHE A 38 -0.41 0.51 10.53
C PHE A 38 0.65 1.62 10.43
N THR A 39 0.41 2.63 9.60
CA THR A 39 1.34 3.75 9.40
C THR A 39 1.35 4.60 10.65
N SER A 40 2.55 4.86 11.19
CA SER A 40 2.70 5.69 12.38
C SER A 40 2.36 7.15 12.04
N PRO A 41 1.60 7.88 12.88
CA PRO A 41 1.58 9.34 12.81
C PRO A 41 2.98 9.90 13.11
N LYS A 42 3.24 11.15 12.73
CA LYS A 42 4.38 11.89 13.29
C LYS A 42 4.22 11.96 14.82
N LEU A 43 5.30 11.68 15.54
CA LEU A 43 5.25 11.47 17.01
C LEU A 43 4.78 12.71 17.78
N ASP A 44 5.08 13.90 17.26
CA ASP A 44 4.65 15.20 17.78
C ASP A 44 3.18 15.52 17.49
N GLN A 45 2.48 14.69 16.72
CA GLN A 45 1.10 14.91 16.27
C GLN A 45 0.11 13.84 16.78
N ILE A 46 0.53 12.95 17.69
CA ILE A 46 -0.32 11.87 18.20
C ILE A 46 -1.60 12.41 18.87
N ASP A 47 -1.52 13.54 19.57
CA ASP A 47 -2.69 14.14 20.23
C ASP A 47 -3.68 14.78 19.24
N LEU A 48 -3.23 15.18 18.06
CA LEU A 48 -4.11 15.63 16.98
C LEU A 48 -4.99 14.47 16.47
N LEU A 49 -4.53 13.21 16.58
CA LEU A 49 -5.32 12.03 16.21
C LEU A 49 -6.63 11.88 17.04
N LYS A 50 -6.71 12.53 18.20
CA LYS A 50 -7.92 12.55 19.06
C LYS A 50 -8.85 13.72 18.76
N SER A 51 -8.31 14.83 18.26
CA SER A 51 -9.01 16.12 18.17
C SER A 51 -9.24 16.58 16.73
N ASN A 52 -8.21 16.49 15.88
CA ASN A 52 -8.26 16.85 14.48
C ASN A 52 -7.47 15.84 13.61
N PRO A 53 -8.01 14.61 13.42
CA PRO A 53 -7.31 13.54 12.71
C PRO A 53 -6.95 13.85 11.25
N GLY A 54 -7.65 14.80 10.60
CA GLY A 54 -7.37 15.21 9.22
C GLY A 54 -6.09 16.03 9.04
N GLU A 55 -5.56 16.64 10.09
CA GLU A 55 -4.29 17.41 10.04
C GLU A 55 -3.06 16.56 10.36
N VAL A 56 -3.26 15.31 10.79
CA VAL A 56 -2.17 14.42 11.19
C VAL A 56 -1.38 13.99 9.96
N LYS A 57 -0.07 14.18 10.00
CA LYS A 57 0.87 13.68 9.01
C LYS A 57 1.30 12.25 9.35
N ALA A 58 1.43 11.44 8.31
CA ALA A 58 2.04 10.13 8.37
C ALA A 58 3.57 10.25 8.49
N ASN A 59 4.17 9.34 9.24
CA ASN A 59 5.60 9.07 9.21
C ASN A 59 5.94 8.12 8.06
N ALA A 60 5.61 8.57 6.85
CA ALA A 60 5.73 7.84 5.60
C ALA A 60 6.54 8.64 4.57
N TYR A 61 7.05 7.92 3.59
CA TYR A 61 8.00 8.44 2.61
C TYR A 61 7.93 7.62 1.32
N ASP A 62 7.92 8.33 0.19
CA ASP A 62 7.98 7.74 -1.14
C ASP A 62 9.26 8.20 -1.84
N LEU A 63 9.93 7.24 -2.49
CA LEU A 63 11.06 7.49 -3.38
C LEU A 63 10.52 7.64 -4.80
N VAL A 64 10.73 8.82 -5.38
CA VAL A 64 10.29 9.15 -6.73
C VAL A 64 11.51 9.36 -7.62
N LEU A 65 11.47 8.81 -8.83
CA LEU A 65 12.50 8.99 -9.85
C LEU A 65 11.85 9.42 -11.16
N ASN A 66 12.24 10.59 -11.66
CA ASN A 66 11.78 11.12 -12.95
C ASN A 66 10.24 11.19 -13.09
N GLY A 67 9.54 11.44 -11.97
CA GLY A 67 8.07 11.52 -11.90
C GLY A 67 7.36 10.16 -11.70
N ASN A 68 8.11 9.08 -11.50
CA ASN A 68 7.56 7.76 -11.18
C ASN A 68 7.85 7.41 -9.72
N GLU A 69 6.85 6.92 -9.00
CA GLU A 69 7.07 6.26 -7.71
C GLU A 69 7.84 4.95 -7.94
N ILE A 70 9.03 4.82 -7.34
CA ILE A 70 9.87 3.61 -7.43
C ILE A 70 9.93 2.85 -6.11
N GLY A 71 9.38 3.42 -5.05
CA GLY A 71 9.19 2.72 -3.79
C GLY A 71 8.57 3.60 -2.73
N GLY A 72 8.06 2.97 -1.69
CA GLY A 72 7.32 3.64 -0.62
C GLY A 72 7.45 2.88 0.69
N GLY A 73 7.38 3.61 1.79
CA GLY A 73 7.61 3.06 3.11
C GLY A 73 7.03 3.91 4.23
N SER A 74 7.07 3.34 5.43
CA SER A 74 6.63 4.05 6.62
C SER A 74 7.23 3.44 7.88
N ILE A 75 7.32 4.29 8.90
CA ILE A 75 7.48 3.85 10.28
C ILE A 75 6.14 3.27 10.74
N ARG A 76 6.18 2.13 11.42
CA ARG A 76 5.01 1.38 11.83
C ARG A 76 4.61 1.69 13.26
N ILE A 77 3.31 1.65 13.51
CA ILE A 77 2.79 1.66 14.87
C ILE A 77 3.22 0.36 15.55
N HIS A 78 3.79 0.50 16.75
CA HIS A 78 4.16 -0.63 17.62
C HIS A 78 3.53 -0.50 19.02
N ASP A 79 2.83 0.61 19.29
CA ASP A 79 2.05 0.82 20.50
C ASP A 79 0.58 0.45 20.27
N LYS A 80 0.04 -0.43 21.12
CA LYS A 80 -1.33 -0.91 21.02
C LYS A 80 -2.36 0.20 21.11
N ASN A 81 -2.17 1.19 22.00
CA ASN A 81 -3.14 2.26 22.22
C ASN A 81 -3.21 3.18 21.00
N ILE A 82 -2.06 3.50 20.39
CA ILE A 82 -2.00 4.26 19.14
C ILE A 82 -2.69 3.48 18.02
N GLN A 83 -2.45 2.17 17.90
CA GLN A 83 -3.09 1.35 16.86
C GLN A 83 -4.61 1.27 17.05
N SER A 84 -5.09 1.14 18.29
CA SER A 84 -6.53 1.16 18.60
C SER A 84 -7.16 2.53 18.28
N LEU A 85 -6.48 3.63 18.57
CA LEU A 85 -6.94 4.97 18.21
C LEU A 85 -7.00 5.17 16.69
N MET A 86 -6.02 4.63 15.96
CA MET A 86 -5.97 4.63 14.51
C MET A 86 -7.17 3.87 13.92
N PHE A 87 -7.43 2.64 14.38
CA PHE A 87 -8.60 1.86 13.95
C PHE A 87 -9.94 2.53 14.26
N LYS A 88 -10.06 3.17 15.43
CA LYS A 88 -11.26 3.92 15.79
C LYS A 88 -11.54 5.07 14.80
N ASN A 89 -10.51 5.83 14.42
CA ASN A 89 -10.64 6.91 13.44
C ASN A 89 -11.02 6.40 12.04
N LEU A 90 -10.59 5.19 11.68
CA LEU A 90 -10.98 4.50 10.43
C LEU A 90 -12.38 3.86 10.50
N GLY A 91 -13.12 4.04 11.59
CA GLY A 91 -14.48 3.52 11.73
C GLY A 91 -14.59 2.05 12.13
N PHE A 92 -13.50 1.39 12.53
CA PHE A 92 -13.56 0.02 13.04
C PHE A 92 -14.11 0.00 14.47
N SER A 93 -15.08 -0.89 14.72
CA SER A 93 -15.41 -1.29 16.09
C SER A 93 -14.28 -2.13 16.69
N GLU A 94 -14.19 -2.16 18.02
CA GLU A 94 -13.20 -2.99 18.72
C GLU A 94 -13.30 -4.47 18.32
N LYS A 95 -14.54 -4.96 18.13
CA LYS A 95 -14.79 -6.33 17.68
C LYS A 95 -14.22 -6.59 16.29
N GLN A 96 -14.50 -5.71 15.33
CA GLN A 96 -13.98 -5.83 13.95
C GLN A 96 -12.46 -5.74 13.91
N ALA A 97 -11.87 -4.79 14.64
CA ALA A 97 -10.42 -4.64 14.74
C ALA A 97 -9.77 -5.89 15.34
N LYS A 98 -10.38 -6.49 16.37
CA LYS A 98 -9.88 -7.72 16.99
C LYS A 98 -10.02 -8.94 16.08
N GLU A 99 -11.15 -9.09 15.38
CA GLU A 99 -11.38 -10.22 14.47
C GLU A 99 -10.43 -10.20 13.26
N GLN A 100 -10.14 -9.02 12.71
CA GLN A 100 -9.27 -8.89 11.53
C GLN A 100 -7.79 -8.77 11.89
N PHE A 101 -7.46 -8.05 12.97
CA PHE A 101 -6.07 -7.66 13.29
C PHE A 101 -5.63 -8.06 14.70
N GLY A 102 -6.41 -8.87 15.41
CA GLY A 102 -6.12 -9.27 16.79
C GLY A 102 -4.77 -9.97 16.96
N PHE A 103 -4.35 -10.78 15.98
CA PHE A 103 -3.04 -11.44 16.02
C PHE A 103 -1.89 -10.42 16.08
N LEU A 104 -2.00 -9.32 15.32
CA LEU A 104 -0.98 -8.27 15.27
C LEU A 104 -1.04 -7.40 16.53
N MET A 105 -2.24 -7.01 16.97
CA MET A 105 -2.41 -6.21 18.19
C MET A 105 -1.91 -6.94 19.43
N ASN A 106 -2.12 -8.27 19.51
CA ASN A 106 -1.60 -9.08 20.60
C ASN A 106 -0.06 -9.14 20.57
N ALA A 107 0.56 -9.18 19.38
CA ALA A 107 2.01 -9.19 19.26
C ALA A 107 2.66 -7.91 19.83
N PHE A 108 1.98 -6.76 19.76
CA PHE A 108 2.47 -5.50 20.35
C PHE A 108 2.60 -5.57 21.88
N GLU A 109 1.80 -6.40 22.56
CA GLU A 109 1.85 -6.55 24.03
C GLU A 109 3.11 -7.26 24.52
N TYR A 110 3.79 -8.02 23.65
CA TYR A 110 5.00 -8.77 23.98
C TYR A 110 6.30 -8.01 23.68
N GLY A 111 6.22 -6.68 23.51
CA GLY A 111 7.38 -5.82 23.32
C GLY A 111 7.82 -5.70 21.86
N ALA A 112 6.88 -5.42 20.95
CA ALA A 112 7.22 -5.12 19.57
C ALA A 112 8.13 -3.87 19.51
N PRO A 113 9.33 -3.96 18.92
CA PRO A 113 10.24 -2.83 18.86
C PRO A 113 9.72 -1.75 17.88
N PRO A 114 10.19 -0.50 17.99
CA PRO A 114 10.05 0.47 16.92
C PRO A 114 10.60 -0.13 15.61
N HIS A 115 9.78 -0.14 14.57
CA HIS A 115 10.14 -0.73 13.28
C HIS A 115 9.57 0.08 12.12
N GLY A 116 10.22 -0.06 10.97
CA GLY A 116 9.86 0.62 9.74
C GLY A 116 10.44 -0.15 8.57
N GLY A 117 9.97 0.17 7.38
CA GLY A 117 10.45 -0.50 6.18
C GLY A 117 9.97 0.18 4.92
N ILE A 118 10.56 -0.25 3.81
CA ILE A 118 10.31 0.26 2.46
C ILE A 118 10.18 -0.92 1.50
N ALA A 119 9.34 -0.77 0.48
CA ALA A 119 9.28 -1.67 -0.65
C ALA A 119 9.63 -0.90 -1.92
N LEU A 120 10.43 -1.51 -2.80
CA LEU A 120 10.77 -0.95 -4.11
C LEU A 120 9.99 -1.69 -5.20
N GLY A 121 9.44 -0.95 -6.15
CA GLY A 121 8.86 -1.50 -7.37
C GLY A 121 9.97 -1.93 -8.31
N LEU A 122 10.46 -3.18 -8.18
CA LEU A 122 11.62 -3.67 -8.91
C LEU A 122 11.48 -3.50 -10.42
N ASP A 123 10.35 -3.92 -11.01
CA ASP A 123 10.14 -3.84 -12.45
C ASP A 123 10.20 -2.39 -12.93
N ARG A 124 9.63 -1.47 -12.15
CA ARG A 124 9.58 -0.03 -12.43
C ARG A 124 10.95 0.59 -12.32
N LEU A 125 11.71 0.23 -11.29
CA LEU A 125 13.09 0.66 -11.11
C LEU A 125 13.97 0.24 -12.30
N VAL A 126 13.91 -1.04 -12.70
CA VAL A 126 14.70 -1.56 -13.82
C VAL A 126 14.31 -0.85 -15.13
N ALA A 127 13.01 -0.66 -15.38
CA ALA A 127 12.55 0.04 -16.58
C ALA A 127 13.08 1.48 -16.67
N ILE A 128 13.00 2.24 -15.57
CA ILE A 128 13.44 3.65 -15.56
C ILE A 128 14.95 3.75 -15.68
N LEU A 129 15.71 2.82 -15.08
CA LEU A 129 17.18 2.80 -15.20
C LEU A 129 17.63 2.57 -16.65
N ASP A 130 16.80 1.90 -17.46
CA ASP A 130 17.01 1.68 -18.90
C ASP A 130 16.29 2.74 -19.77
N GLY A 131 15.80 3.83 -19.16
CA GLY A 131 15.16 4.95 -19.86
C GLY A 131 13.76 4.66 -20.39
N ASN A 132 13.10 3.60 -19.92
CA ASN A 132 11.79 3.15 -20.37
C ASN A 132 10.71 3.35 -19.27
N GLU A 133 9.46 3.52 -19.69
CA GLU A 133 8.31 3.65 -18.79
C GLU A 133 7.38 2.43 -18.81
N SER A 134 7.58 1.50 -19.74
CA SER A 134 6.84 0.24 -19.78
C SER A 134 7.57 -0.81 -18.95
N ILE A 135 6.88 -1.43 -17.98
CA ILE A 135 7.43 -2.59 -17.26
C ILE A 135 7.32 -3.89 -18.05
N LYS A 136 6.49 -3.90 -19.10
CA LYS A 136 6.13 -5.13 -19.82
C LYS A 136 7.36 -5.83 -20.40
N ASP A 137 8.33 -5.05 -20.86
CA ASP A 137 9.55 -5.54 -21.51
C ASP A 137 10.60 -6.02 -20.50
N TYR A 138 10.38 -5.78 -19.21
CA TYR A 138 11.26 -6.22 -18.10
C TYR A 138 10.68 -7.42 -17.34
N ILE A 139 9.51 -7.91 -17.77
CA ILE A 139 8.85 -9.09 -17.22
C ILE A 139 8.84 -10.15 -18.31
N ALA A 140 9.43 -11.31 -18.06
CA ALA A 140 9.58 -12.37 -19.08
C ALA A 140 8.24 -12.86 -19.65
N PHE A 141 7.20 -12.98 -18.83
CA PHE A 141 5.86 -13.45 -19.21
C PHE A 141 4.76 -12.50 -18.68
N PRO A 142 4.63 -11.31 -19.27
CA PRO A 142 3.74 -10.28 -18.77
C PRO A 142 2.28 -10.61 -19.07
N LYS A 143 1.36 -9.98 -18.33
CA LYS A 143 -0.08 -10.08 -18.56
C LYS A 143 -0.59 -8.89 -19.36
N ASN A 144 -1.71 -9.06 -20.04
CA ASN A 144 -2.41 -7.95 -20.70
C ASN A 144 -3.27 -7.15 -19.69
N ASN A 145 -3.93 -6.10 -20.16
CA ASN A 145 -4.74 -5.20 -19.33
C ASN A 145 -5.96 -5.89 -18.67
N SER A 146 -6.33 -7.09 -19.12
CA SER A 146 -7.38 -7.92 -18.53
C SER A 146 -6.84 -8.98 -17.56
N GLY A 147 -5.54 -8.91 -17.21
CA GLY A 147 -4.88 -9.88 -16.35
C GLY A 147 -4.62 -11.24 -17.02
N LYS A 148 -4.77 -11.33 -18.35
CA LYS A 148 -4.60 -12.58 -19.09
C LYS A 148 -3.17 -12.78 -19.57
N ASP A 149 -2.71 -14.03 -19.50
CA ASP A 149 -1.52 -14.49 -20.20
C ASP A 149 -1.94 -15.00 -21.58
N ILE A 150 -1.52 -14.30 -22.63
CA ILE A 150 -1.88 -14.66 -24.00
C ILE A 150 -1.06 -15.86 -24.50
N MET A 151 0.12 -16.11 -23.91
CA MET A 151 1.00 -17.19 -24.36
C MET A 151 0.46 -18.56 -23.96
N ILE A 152 -0.08 -18.69 -22.75
CA ILE A 152 -0.60 -19.97 -22.22
C ILE A 152 -2.12 -20.00 -22.06
N ASP A 153 -2.82 -18.97 -22.52
CA ASP A 153 -4.28 -18.80 -22.38
C ASP A 153 -4.77 -18.95 -20.93
N ALA A 154 -4.17 -18.16 -20.02
CA ALA A 154 -4.56 -18.11 -18.61
C ALA A 154 -5.23 -16.77 -18.25
N PRO A 155 -6.20 -16.74 -17.32
CA PRO A 155 -6.77 -17.87 -16.59
C PRO A 155 -7.72 -18.72 -17.46
N SER A 156 -7.90 -19.99 -17.08
CA SER A 156 -8.78 -20.96 -17.75
C SER A 156 -9.67 -21.70 -16.74
N SER A 157 -10.68 -22.42 -17.23
CA SER A 157 -11.59 -23.19 -16.37
C SER A 157 -10.90 -24.43 -15.79
N ILE A 158 -11.17 -24.72 -14.51
CA ILE A 158 -10.74 -25.95 -13.85
C ILE A 158 -11.84 -27.03 -13.86
N SER A 159 -11.46 -28.28 -13.56
CA SER A 159 -12.42 -29.39 -13.57
C SER A 159 -13.41 -29.30 -12.40
N LYS A 160 -14.54 -29.99 -12.55
CA LYS A 160 -15.52 -30.09 -11.46
C LYS A 160 -14.93 -30.82 -10.24
N ASP A 161 -14.16 -31.87 -10.45
CA ASP A 161 -13.54 -32.62 -9.34
C ASP A 161 -12.63 -31.73 -8.49
N GLN A 162 -11.89 -30.79 -9.12
CA GLN A 162 -11.06 -29.80 -8.41
C GLN A 162 -11.90 -28.79 -7.64
N LEU A 163 -13.04 -28.36 -8.20
CA LEU A 163 -13.98 -27.47 -7.49
C LEU A 163 -14.60 -28.17 -6.29
N ASP A 164 -15.00 -29.42 -6.45
CA ASP A 164 -15.61 -30.24 -5.40
C ASP A 164 -14.60 -30.52 -4.27
N GLU A 165 -13.34 -30.84 -4.62
CA GLU A 165 -12.25 -30.99 -3.65
C GLU A 165 -12.02 -29.72 -2.80
N LEU A 166 -12.08 -28.55 -3.44
CA LEU A 166 -11.94 -27.25 -2.77
C LEU A 166 -13.23 -26.76 -2.10
N SER A 167 -14.34 -27.51 -2.20
CA SER A 167 -15.67 -27.10 -1.73
C SER A 167 -16.14 -25.76 -2.30
N LEU A 168 -15.84 -25.51 -3.58
CA LEU A 168 -16.19 -24.31 -4.32
C LEU A 168 -17.28 -24.57 -5.36
N SER A 169 -18.11 -23.57 -5.63
CA SER A 169 -19.07 -23.59 -6.74
C SER A 169 -19.06 -22.26 -7.49
N LEU A 170 -19.12 -22.33 -8.82
CA LEU A 170 -19.21 -21.14 -9.65
C LEU A 170 -20.67 -20.66 -9.68
N LYS A 171 -20.87 -19.37 -9.41
CA LYS A 171 -22.20 -18.75 -9.56
C LYS A 171 -22.57 -18.72 -11.04
N LYS A 172 -23.80 -19.16 -11.33
CA LYS A 172 -24.41 -19.06 -12.65
C LYS A 172 -24.88 -17.65 -12.93
#